data_AF-A0A349YHM1-F1
#
_entry.id   AF-A0A349YHM1-F1
#
_cell.length_a   1.000
_cell.length_b   1.000
_cell.length_c   1.000
_cell.angle_alpha   90.00
_cell.angle_beta   90.00
_cell.angle_gamma   90.00
#
_symmetry.space_group_name_H-M   'P 1'
#
loop_
_entity.id
_entity.type
_entity.pdbx_description
1 polymer ?
#
loop_
_entity_poly.entity_id
_entity_poly.type
_entity_poly.pdbx_seq_one_letter_code
_entity_poly.pdbx_strand_id
1 'polypeptide(L)'
;MVVEPTGAGSISSISVYANGTLIGKGDADGAKVIYNAPTGFAESGNGISKVVITAAATLTSGKVVFCDPVIITVKQPVNPSTKAALSVDVLGLGGATETTIQRKYTLTNNGDKDVDLSKVKIRYYYTKDANVEQVLYVDAAGMQLDCAPWYVNATKNVTSTFGIISGNDCYCDISFADLETALPAGKSISIDTRLANNNWSAFDQTNDYSYKGGETICVYYDDVLVSGIEP
;
A
#
# COMPACT_ATOMS: atom_id res chain seq x y z
N MET A 1 3.10 18.48 -22.75
CA MET A 1 4.51 18.69 -22.40
C MET A 1 5.05 19.71 -23.39
N VAL A 2 5.57 20.85 -22.93
CA VAL A 2 6.05 21.94 -23.79
C VAL A 2 7.55 22.11 -23.50
N VAL A 3 8.37 22.20 -24.54
CA VAL A 3 9.81 22.47 -24.43
C VAL A 3 10.08 23.79 -25.15
N GLU A 4 10.65 24.77 -24.45
CA GLU A 4 10.99 26.06 -25.02
C GLU A 4 12.53 26.26 -25.01
N PRO A 5 13.11 26.85 -26.06
CA PRO A 5 14.53 27.15 -26.10
C PRO A 5 14.85 28.28 -25.12
N THR A 6 15.83 28.07 -24.24
CA THR A 6 16.42 29.16 -23.46
C THR A 6 17.33 30.00 -24.38
N GLY A 7 16.78 31.03 -25.04
CA GLY A 7 17.49 31.97 -25.92
C GLY A 7 17.01 31.99 -27.38
N ALA A 8 17.65 32.81 -28.23
CA ALA A 8 17.22 33.08 -29.63
C ALA A 8 17.48 31.94 -30.66
N GLY A 9 17.59 30.69 -30.22
CA GLY A 9 17.88 29.55 -31.10
C GLY A 9 16.62 28.90 -31.65
N SER A 10 16.62 28.52 -32.94
CA SER A 10 15.54 27.71 -33.52
C SER A 10 15.68 26.23 -33.14
N ILE A 11 14.56 25.57 -32.87
CA ILE A 11 14.51 24.12 -32.64
C ILE A 11 14.73 23.41 -33.98
N SER A 12 15.59 22.40 -34.00
CA SER A 12 15.80 21.51 -35.15
C SER A 12 15.02 20.21 -35.03
N SER A 13 14.85 19.69 -33.81
CA SER A 13 14.04 18.50 -33.56
C SER A 13 13.63 18.38 -32.09
N ILE A 14 12.56 17.63 -31.84
CA ILE A 14 12.10 17.29 -30.49
C ILE A 14 12.12 15.77 -30.34
N SER A 15 12.83 15.27 -29.32
CA SER A 15 12.87 13.86 -28.95
C SER A 15 12.03 13.64 -27.68
N VAL A 16 11.25 12.58 -27.63
CA VAL A 16 10.47 12.20 -26.44
C VAL A 16 10.94 10.86 -25.92
N TYR A 17 11.06 10.75 -24.60
CA TYR A 17 11.58 9.61 -23.88
C TYR A 17 10.55 9.08 -22.89
N ALA A 18 10.52 7.76 -22.70
CA ALA A 18 9.86 7.10 -21.58
C ALA A 18 10.92 6.36 -20.76
N ASN A 19 11.02 6.66 -19.47
CA ASN A 19 12.05 6.13 -18.57
C ASN A 19 13.48 6.24 -19.14
N GLY A 20 13.75 7.34 -19.86
CA GLY A 20 15.04 7.59 -20.52
C GLY A 20 15.23 6.88 -21.87
N THR A 21 14.32 6.00 -22.29
CA THR A 21 14.35 5.36 -23.62
C THR A 21 13.63 6.24 -24.65
N LEU A 22 14.26 6.51 -25.80
CA LEU A 22 13.65 7.28 -26.89
C LEU A 22 12.43 6.55 -27.44
N ILE A 23 11.25 7.17 -27.36
CA ILE A 23 9.98 6.62 -27.87
C ILE A 23 9.48 7.33 -29.13
N GLY A 24 10.10 8.45 -29.49
CA GLY A 24 9.88 9.06 -30.79
C GLY A 24 10.59 10.39 -30.95
N LYS A 25 10.64 10.84 -32.19
CA LYS A 25 11.29 12.09 -32.58
C LYS A 25 10.42 12.81 -33.61
N GLY A 26 10.32 14.11 -33.46
CA GLY A 26 9.66 15.01 -34.39
C GLY A 26 10.58 16.15 -34.81
N ASP A 27 10.00 17.12 -35.49
CA ASP A 27 10.68 18.29 -36.00
C ASP A 27 10.54 19.48 -35.04
N ALA A 28 10.66 20.70 -35.56
CA ALA A 28 10.54 21.93 -34.80
C ALA A 28 9.12 22.21 -34.31
N ASP A 29 8.10 21.65 -34.97
CA ASP A 29 6.68 21.91 -34.68
C ASP A 29 6.12 20.95 -33.62
N GLY A 30 6.80 19.82 -33.40
CA GLY A 30 6.45 18.86 -32.35
C GLY A 30 6.79 17.43 -32.69
N ALA A 31 6.56 16.55 -31.72
CA ALA A 31 6.67 15.10 -31.89
C ALA A 31 5.33 14.44 -31.53
N LYS A 32 4.82 13.59 -32.44
CA LYS A 32 3.72 12.68 -32.13
C LYS A 32 4.31 11.34 -31.74
N VAL A 33 4.04 10.89 -30.52
CA VAL A 33 4.59 9.64 -29.99
C VAL A 33 3.47 8.76 -29.43
N ILE A 34 3.63 7.46 -29.62
CA ILE A 34 2.77 6.44 -29.02
C ILE A 34 3.63 5.72 -27.99
N TYR A 35 3.21 5.79 -26.73
CA TYR A 35 3.78 4.95 -25.70
C TYR A 35 2.94 3.68 -25.59
N ASN A 36 3.54 2.55 -25.94
CA ASN A 36 2.95 1.24 -25.66
C ASN A 36 3.40 0.82 -24.26
N ALA A 37 2.45 0.64 -23.36
CA ALA A 37 2.74 0.07 -22.05
C ALA A 37 3.43 -1.29 -22.21
N PRO A 38 4.47 -1.60 -21.40
CA PRO A 38 5.10 -2.91 -21.42
C PRO A 38 4.06 -4.01 -21.25
N THR A 39 4.24 -5.11 -21.98
CA THR A 39 3.46 -6.32 -21.75
C THR A 39 3.99 -7.04 -20.51
N GLY A 40 3.13 -7.83 -19.86
CA GLY A 40 3.48 -8.54 -18.64
C GLY A 40 2.93 -7.85 -17.39
N PHE A 41 3.54 -8.18 -16.25
CA PHE A 41 3.06 -7.76 -14.95
C PHE A 41 3.69 -6.45 -14.50
N ALA A 42 2.99 -5.70 -13.65
CA ALA A 42 3.59 -4.55 -12.98
C ALA A 42 4.74 -4.99 -12.07
N GLU A 43 5.79 -4.18 -11.99
CA GLU A 43 6.87 -4.38 -11.02
C GLU A 43 6.39 -4.17 -9.59
N SER A 44 5.42 -3.26 -9.41
CA SER A 44 4.75 -2.97 -8.15
C SER A 44 3.68 -4.01 -7.81
N GLY A 45 3.52 -4.32 -6.52
CA GLY A 45 2.46 -5.20 -6.04
C GLY A 45 1.05 -4.69 -6.36
N ASN A 46 0.89 -3.37 -6.52
CA ASN A 46 -0.37 -2.67 -6.84
C ASN A 46 -0.84 -2.65 -8.28
N GLY A 47 -0.09 -3.28 -9.19
CA GLY A 47 -0.48 -3.25 -10.60
C GLY A 47 -0.35 -1.85 -11.21
N ILE A 48 0.35 -0.92 -10.55
CA ILE A 48 0.54 0.45 -11.00
C ILE A 48 2.00 0.69 -11.37
N SER A 49 2.26 0.80 -12.66
CA SER A 49 3.56 1.21 -13.16
C SER A 49 3.59 2.72 -13.41
N LYS A 50 4.58 3.40 -12.84
CA LYS A 50 4.86 4.82 -13.12
C LYS A 50 5.83 4.92 -14.28
N VAL A 51 5.50 5.76 -15.25
CA VAL A 51 6.35 6.02 -16.41
C VAL A 51 6.71 7.50 -16.42
N VAL A 52 8.00 7.78 -16.43
CA VAL A 52 8.53 9.14 -16.54
C VAL A 52 8.66 9.49 -18.01
N ILE A 53 7.83 10.42 -18.47
CA ILE A 53 7.93 10.98 -19.81
C ILE A 53 8.76 12.26 -19.75
N THR A 54 9.70 12.40 -20.67
CA THR A 54 10.54 13.61 -20.82
C THR A 54 10.65 13.97 -22.27
N ALA A 55 10.70 15.26 -22.59
CA ALA A 55 10.97 15.74 -23.94
C ALA A 55 12.25 16.59 -23.97
N ALA A 56 12.99 16.50 -25.06
CA ALA A 56 14.21 17.25 -25.29
C ALA A 56 14.16 17.95 -26.65
N ALA A 57 14.37 19.26 -26.65
CA ALA A 57 14.54 20.05 -27.87
C ALA A 57 16.02 20.12 -28.21
N THR A 58 16.37 19.74 -29.43
CA THR A 58 17.70 19.99 -30.01
C THR A 58 17.61 21.27 -30.82
N LEU A 59 18.50 22.23 -30.58
CA LEU A 59 18.58 23.47 -31.34
C LEU A 59 19.36 23.25 -32.64
N THR A 60 19.24 24.16 -33.61
CA THR A 60 20.09 24.20 -34.81
C THR A 60 21.58 24.31 -34.49
N SER A 61 21.95 24.84 -33.32
CA SER A 61 23.32 24.87 -32.80
C SER A 61 23.84 23.52 -32.26
N GLY A 62 22.99 22.50 -32.17
CA GLY A 62 23.30 21.20 -31.58
C GLY A 62 23.13 21.12 -30.06
N LYS A 63 22.84 22.24 -29.37
CA LYS A 63 22.52 22.24 -27.93
C LYS A 63 21.20 21.51 -27.68
N VAL A 64 21.15 20.69 -26.62
CA VAL A 64 19.95 19.97 -26.18
C VAL A 64 19.43 20.58 -24.87
N VAL A 65 18.11 20.78 -24.78
CA VAL A 65 17.40 21.31 -23.60
C VAL A 65 16.23 20.39 -23.27
N PHE A 66 16.05 20.04 -22.01
CA PHE A 66 14.96 19.17 -21.53
C PHE A 66 13.85 19.98 -20.87
N CYS A 67 12.61 19.50 -20.96
CA CYS A 67 11.54 19.97 -20.08
C CYS A 67 11.54 19.24 -18.73
N ASP A 68 10.71 19.74 -17.81
CA ASP A 68 10.34 19.00 -16.62
C ASP A 68 9.65 17.68 -16.97
N PRO A 69 9.90 16.61 -16.20
CA PRO A 69 9.28 15.32 -16.44
C PRO A 69 7.78 15.35 -16.13
N VAL A 70 7.00 14.57 -16.89
CA VAL A 70 5.61 14.24 -16.55
C VAL A 70 5.54 12.78 -16.21
N ILE A 71 4.98 12.48 -15.04
CA ILE A 71 4.75 11.11 -14.59
C ILE A 71 3.35 10.69 -15.03
N ILE A 72 3.26 9.62 -15.80
CA ILE A 72 1.99 8.96 -16.12
C ILE A 72 1.88 7.62 -15.39
N THR A 73 0.65 7.23 -15.12
CA THR A 73 0.32 6.03 -14.34
C THR A 73 -0.34 5.01 -15.25
N VAL A 74 0.16 3.77 -15.27
CA VAL A 74 -0.35 2.70 -16.11
C VAL A 74 -0.82 1.53 -15.24
N LYS A 75 -2.05 1.07 -15.47
CA LYS A 75 -2.57 -0.14 -14.82
C LYS A 75 -2.14 -1.38 -15.62
N GLN A 76 -1.40 -2.26 -14.97
CA GLN A 76 -0.94 -3.55 -15.50
C GLN A 76 -1.46 -4.70 -14.63
N PRO A 77 -1.54 -5.93 -15.17
CA PRO A 77 -1.79 -7.12 -14.36
C PRO A 77 -0.75 -7.24 -13.22
N VAL A 78 -1.16 -7.71 -12.05
CA VAL A 78 -0.24 -8.02 -10.95
C VAL A 78 0.31 -9.43 -11.15
N ASN A 79 1.61 -9.62 -10.98
CA ASN A 79 2.20 -10.96 -11.06
C ASN A 79 1.71 -11.80 -9.87
N PRO A 80 0.97 -12.91 -10.11
CA PRO A 80 0.52 -13.77 -9.03
C PRO A 80 1.67 -14.34 -8.20
N SER A 81 2.86 -14.52 -8.78
CA SER A 81 4.04 -15.05 -8.08
C SER A 81 4.83 -14.02 -7.28
N THR A 82 4.51 -12.72 -7.39
CA THR A 82 5.08 -11.66 -6.53
C THR A 82 4.08 -11.13 -5.51
N LYS A 83 2.85 -11.65 -5.51
CA LYS A 83 1.87 -11.33 -4.48
C LYS A 83 2.39 -11.89 -3.16
N ALA A 84 2.56 -11.03 -2.15
CA ALA A 84 2.93 -11.50 -0.82
C ALA A 84 1.89 -12.53 -0.37
N ALA A 85 2.33 -13.76 -0.10
CA ALA A 85 1.45 -14.85 0.32
C ALA A 85 1.17 -14.73 1.82
N LEU A 86 0.43 -13.68 2.20
CA LEU A 86 0.07 -13.41 3.58
C LEU A 86 -1.29 -14.03 3.91
N SER A 87 -1.41 -14.57 5.12
CA SER A 87 -2.70 -14.90 5.73
C SER A 87 -2.78 -14.29 7.12
N VAL A 88 -4.00 -14.09 7.61
CA VAL A 88 -4.22 -13.63 8.98
C VAL A 88 -5.23 -14.53 9.67
N ASP A 89 -4.85 -15.00 10.85
CA ASP A 89 -5.77 -15.62 11.80
C ASP A 89 -6.12 -14.60 12.88
N VAL A 90 -7.38 -14.59 13.33
CA VAL A 90 -7.84 -13.69 14.39
C VAL A 90 -8.54 -14.48 15.49
N LEU A 91 -8.17 -14.17 16.73
CA LEU A 91 -8.79 -14.68 17.96
C LEU A 91 -9.27 -13.52 18.84
N GLY A 92 -9.97 -13.86 19.93
CA GLY A 92 -10.46 -12.88 20.90
C GLY A 92 -11.87 -12.38 20.59
N LEU A 93 -12.77 -13.24 20.11
CA LEU A 93 -14.17 -12.86 19.93
C LEU A 93 -14.76 -12.41 21.28
N GLY A 94 -15.09 -11.11 21.38
CA GLY A 94 -15.70 -10.50 22.55
C GLY A 94 -17.20 -10.77 22.66
N GLY A 95 -17.84 -10.12 23.64
CA GLY A 95 -19.29 -10.10 23.76
C GLY A 95 -19.96 -9.24 22.67
N ALA A 96 -21.28 -9.41 22.52
CA ALA A 96 -22.08 -8.63 21.57
C ALA A 96 -22.00 -7.12 21.81
N THR A 97 -21.95 -6.69 23.07
CA THR A 97 -21.87 -5.28 23.44
C THR A 97 -20.75 -5.09 24.45
N GLU A 98 -19.73 -4.33 24.08
CA GLU A 98 -18.52 -4.14 24.89
C GLU A 98 -18.00 -2.72 24.74
N THR A 99 -17.24 -2.23 25.73
CA THR A 99 -16.58 -0.90 25.64
C THR A 99 -15.32 -0.93 24.79
N THR A 100 -14.87 -2.13 24.40
CA THR A 100 -13.71 -2.33 23.54
C THR A 100 -13.90 -3.48 22.59
N ILE A 101 -13.38 -3.37 21.37
CA ILE A 101 -13.20 -4.49 20.45
C ILE A 101 -11.77 -4.99 20.64
N GLN A 102 -11.61 -6.10 21.35
CA GLN A 102 -10.30 -6.74 21.54
C GLN A 102 -10.08 -7.81 20.47
N ARG A 103 -8.89 -7.80 19.84
CA ARG A 103 -8.54 -8.77 18.80
C ARG A 103 -7.06 -9.12 18.87
N LYS A 104 -6.79 -10.42 18.74
CA LYS A 104 -5.44 -10.94 18.58
C LYS A 104 -5.25 -11.48 17.17
N TYR A 105 -4.46 -10.79 16.38
CA TYR A 105 -4.11 -11.15 15.01
C TYR A 105 -2.81 -11.95 15.00
N THR A 106 -2.73 -12.95 14.13
CA THR A 106 -1.49 -13.63 13.76
C THR A 106 -1.35 -13.52 12.25
N LEU A 107 -0.45 -12.65 11.80
CA LEU A 107 -0.12 -12.49 10.40
C LEU A 107 1.00 -13.46 10.05
N THR A 108 0.78 -14.32 9.06
CA THR A 108 1.73 -15.35 8.63
C THR A 108 2.19 -15.09 7.20
N ASN A 109 3.50 -15.16 6.99
CA ASN A 109 4.11 -15.17 5.65
C ASN A 109 4.22 -16.61 5.15
N ASN A 110 3.30 -17.01 4.29
CA ASN A 110 3.28 -18.33 3.64
C ASN A 110 4.12 -18.37 2.35
N GLY A 111 4.81 -17.29 2.03
CA GLY A 111 5.66 -17.18 0.84
C GLY A 111 7.04 -17.77 1.04
N ASP A 112 7.87 -17.62 0.00
CA ASP A 112 9.26 -18.07 -0.06
C ASP A 112 10.27 -16.91 0.10
N LYS A 113 9.78 -15.69 0.34
CA LYS A 113 10.57 -14.47 0.51
C LYS A 113 10.14 -13.70 1.73
N ASP A 114 11.06 -12.96 2.31
CA ASP A 114 10.79 -12.05 3.43
C ASP A 114 9.84 -10.92 2.99
N VAL A 115 8.92 -10.54 3.87
CA VAL A 115 7.91 -9.51 3.63
C VAL A 115 8.27 -8.24 4.40
N ASP A 116 8.33 -7.13 3.68
CA ASP A 116 8.46 -5.80 4.27
C ASP A 116 7.14 -5.40 4.95
N LEU A 117 7.15 -5.41 6.29
CA LEU A 117 5.97 -5.12 7.09
C LEU A 117 5.48 -3.68 6.95
N SER A 118 6.33 -2.74 6.52
CA SER A 118 5.92 -1.34 6.29
C SER A 118 4.87 -1.19 5.18
N LYS A 119 4.74 -2.21 4.33
CA LYS A 119 3.77 -2.29 3.23
C LYS A 119 2.50 -3.05 3.61
N VAL A 120 2.43 -3.63 4.80
CA VAL A 120 1.31 -4.45 5.24
C VAL A 120 0.25 -3.61 5.94
N LYS A 121 -1.02 -3.88 5.61
CA LYS A 121 -2.18 -3.42 6.39
C LYS A 121 -3.07 -4.62 6.74
N ILE A 122 -3.48 -4.74 7.99
CA ILE A 122 -4.55 -5.65 8.42
C ILE A 122 -5.78 -4.79 8.71
N ARG A 123 -6.90 -5.08 8.05
CA ARG A 123 -8.11 -4.26 8.13
C ARG A 123 -9.24 -5.01 8.84
N TYR A 124 -9.80 -4.35 9.85
CA TYR A 124 -11.02 -4.77 10.55
C TYR A 124 -12.17 -3.83 10.20
N TYR A 125 -13.25 -4.36 9.64
CA TYR A 125 -14.45 -3.66 9.22
C TYR A 125 -15.54 -3.72 10.30
N TYR A 126 -16.13 -2.57 10.60
CA TYR A 126 -17.06 -2.45 11.72
C TYR A 126 -17.99 -1.25 11.56
N THR A 127 -19.03 -1.18 12.39
CA THR A 127 -19.96 -0.06 12.41
C THR A 127 -19.57 0.90 13.53
N LYS A 128 -19.49 2.19 13.21
CA LYS A 128 -19.26 3.23 14.21
C LYS A 128 -20.57 3.61 14.91
N ASP A 129 -20.85 2.96 16.03
CA ASP A 129 -22.10 3.17 16.78
C ASP A 129 -22.16 4.53 17.50
N ALA A 130 -21.01 5.10 17.84
CA ALA A 130 -20.88 6.39 18.51
C ALA A 130 -20.05 7.35 17.65
N ASN A 131 -20.56 8.57 17.44
CA ASN A 131 -19.83 9.61 16.71
C ASN A 131 -18.78 10.30 17.59
N VAL A 132 -17.76 9.56 17.99
CA VAL A 132 -16.65 9.99 18.83
C VAL A 132 -15.31 9.56 18.23
N GLU A 133 -14.22 10.20 18.65
CA GLU A 133 -12.89 9.73 18.27
C GLU A 133 -12.59 8.35 18.85
N GLN A 134 -11.76 7.59 18.14
CA GLN A 134 -11.41 6.21 18.47
C GLN A 134 -9.90 6.05 18.51
N VAL A 135 -9.45 5.12 19.33
CA VAL A 135 -8.05 4.79 19.53
C VAL A 135 -7.86 3.29 19.52
N LEU A 136 -6.84 2.82 18.83
CA LEU A 136 -6.38 1.44 18.93
C LEU A 136 -5.22 1.39 19.93
N TYR A 137 -5.41 0.67 21.03
CA TYR A 137 -4.31 0.30 21.90
C TYR A 137 -3.66 -0.98 21.37
N VAL A 138 -2.33 -1.01 21.33
CA VAL A 138 -1.56 -2.22 21.03
C VAL A 138 -1.01 -2.74 22.36
N ASP A 139 -1.64 -3.78 22.87
CA ASP A 139 -1.29 -4.34 24.18
C ASP A 139 0.03 -5.14 24.10
N ALA A 140 0.25 -5.85 22.98
CA ALA A 140 1.51 -6.51 22.67
C ALA A 140 1.65 -6.79 21.17
N ALA A 141 2.86 -6.71 20.63
CA ALA A 141 3.18 -7.28 19.33
C ALA A 141 4.61 -7.83 19.27
N GLY A 142 4.80 -8.95 18.56
CA GLY A 142 6.12 -9.51 18.34
C GLY A 142 6.13 -10.80 17.54
N MET A 143 7.33 -11.18 17.08
CA MET A 143 7.58 -12.38 16.28
C MET A 143 8.78 -13.16 16.82
N GLN A 144 8.70 -14.49 16.72
CA GLN A 144 9.83 -15.38 16.98
C GLN A 144 10.59 -15.68 15.69
N LEU A 145 11.91 -15.75 15.78
CA LEU A 145 12.83 -15.97 14.66
C LEU A 145 13.69 -17.21 14.92
N ASP A 146 14.23 -17.80 13.85
CA ASP A 146 15.11 -18.98 13.93
C ASP A 146 16.59 -18.63 14.14
N CYS A 147 16.92 -17.34 14.18
CA CYS A 147 18.25 -16.83 14.41
C CYS A 147 18.18 -15.51 15.17
N ALA A 148 19.32 -15.01 15.66
CA ALA A 148 19.41 -13.73 16.36
C ALA A 148 18.71 -12.60 15.55
N PRO A 149 17.84 -11.77 16.16
CA PRO A 149 17.65 -11.60 17.62
C PRO A 149 16.76 -12.65 18.33
N TRP A 150 16.31 -13.72 17.67
CA TRP A 150 15.42 -14.81 18.16
C TRP A 150 14.01 -14.37 18.49
N TYR A 151 13.85 -13.12 18.91
CA TYR A 151 12.58 -12.47 19.16
C TYR A 151 12.68 -10.98 18.81
N VAL A 152 11.63 -10.48 18.17
CA VAL A 152 11.47 -9.05 17.89
C VAL A 152 10.22 -8.57 18.63
N ASN A 153 10.39 -7.61 19.54
CA ASN A 153 9.27 -6.87 20.11
C ASN A 153 8.89 -5.73 19.15
N ALA A 154 7.68 -5.78 18.63
CA ALA A 154 7.15 -4.82 17.65
C ALA A 154 6.02 -3.96 18.22
N THR A 155 5.74 -4.01 19.53
CA THR A 155 4.58 -3.34 20.15
C THR A 155 4.54 -1.84 19.85
N LYS A 156 5.68 -1.17 19.94
CA LYS A 156 5.82 0.27 19.65
C LYS A 156 5.78 0.61 18.15
N ASN A 157 5.91 -0.41 17.29
CA ASN A 157 6.01 -0.27 15.85
C ASN A 157 4.67 -0.46 15.15
N VAL A 158 3.66 -0.98 15.86
CA VAL A 158 2.32 -1.13 15.32
C VAL A 158 1.57 0.20 15.45
N THR A 159 1.01 0.65 14.34
CA THR A 159 0.23 1.89 14.24
C THR A 159 -1.18 1.60 13.71
N SER A 160 -2.09 2.55 13.84
CA SER A 160 -3.45 2.41 13.32
C SER A 160 -3.95 3.64 12.58
N THR A 161 -4.80 3.42 11.57
CA THR A 161 -5.57 4.49 10.92
C THR A 161 -7.03 4.09 10.79
N PHE A 162 -7.93 5.07 10.84
CA PHE A 162 -9.38 4.85 10.72
C PHE A 162 -9.90 5.46 9.42
N GLY A 163 -10.82 4.76 8.75
CA GLY A 163 -11.45 5.24 7.52
C GLY A 163 -12.94 4.95 7.50
N ILE A 164 -13.69 5.78 6.76
CA ILE A 164 -15.14 5.64 6.55
C ILE A 164 -15.36 5.02 5.16
N ILE A 165 -16.28 4.06 5.09
CA ILE A 165 -16.71 3.41 3.84
C ILE A 165 -17.97 4.11 3.35
N SER A 166 -19.03 4.03 4.14
CA SER A 166 -20.32 4.66 3.86
C SER A 166 -21.15 4.79 5.14
N GLY A 167 -21.76 5.96 5.36
CA GLY A 167 -22.56 6.18 6.57
C GLY A 167 -21.71 5.96 7.82
N ASN A 168 -22.13 5.01 8.66
CA ASN A 168 -21.39 4.62 9.88
C ASN A 168 -20.46 3.42 9.65
N ASP A 169 -20.50 2.79 8.48
CA ASP A 169 -19.63 1.67 8.15
C ASP A 169 -18.21 2.19 7.96
N CYS A 170 -17.27 1.60 8.68
CA CYS A 170 -15.91 2.09 8.78
C CYS A 170 -14.92 0.93 8.92
N TYR A 171 -13.64 1.27 8.96
CA TYR A 171 -12.58 0.30 9.19
C TYR A 171 -11.47 0.87 10.07
N CYS A 172 -10.76 -0.04 10.74
CA CYS A 172 -9.49 0.20 11.39
C CYS A 172 -8.41 -0.58 10.63
N ASP A 173 -7.45 0.15 10.07
CA ASP A 173 -6.23 -0.43 9.53
C ASP A 173 -5.16 -0.49 10.62
N ILE A 174 -4.53 -1.65 10.74
CA ILE A 174 -3.36 -1.92 11.57
C ILE A 174 -2.16 -2.00 10.62
N SER A 175 -1.12 -1.23 10.88
CA SER A 175 0.08 -1.12 10.04
C SER A 175 1.35 -1.13 10.88
N PHE A 176 2.52 -1.15 10.24
CA PHE A 176 3.81 -1.16 10.91
C PHE A 176 4.66 0.02 10.46
N ALA A 177 5.29 0.70 11.42
CA ALA A 177 6.22 1.81 11.20
C ALA A 177 7.52 1.57 11.98
N ASP A 178 8.63 2.04 11.42
CA ASP A 178 9.97 2.03 12.05
C ASP A 178 10.43 0.63 12.54
N LEU A 179 9.98 -0.43 11.86
CA LEU A 179 10.38 -1.81 12.15
C LEU A 179 11.42 -2.25 11.12
N GLU A 180 12.67 -2.37 11.54
CA GLU A 180 13.79 -2.72 10.66
C GLU A 180 13.77 -4.19 10.21
N THR A 181 13.11 -5.06 10.98
CA THR A 181 13.04 -6.49 10.69
C THR A 181 11.83 -6.81 9.81
N ALA A 182 12.10 -7.31 8.60
CA ALA A 182 11.08 -7.91 7.74
C ALA A 182 10.48 -9.18 8.39
N LEU A 183 9.27 -9.56 7.98
CA LEU A 183 8.66 -10.83 8.39
C LEU A 183 9.22 -11.97 7.52
N PRO A 184 10.04 -12.88 8.06
CA PRO A 184 10.69 -13.88 7.22
C PRO A 184 9.72 -14.88 6.60
N ALA A 185 10.14 -15.52 5.51
CA ALA A 185 9.39 -16.62 4.90
C ALA A 185 9.06 -17.71 5.95
N GLY A 186 7.80 -18.16 5.99
CA GLY A 186 7.30 -19.18 6.92
C GLY A 186 7.16 -18.72 8.38
N LYS A 187 7.34 -17.42 8.67
CA LYS A 187 7.18 -16.85 10.02
C LYS A 187 5.91 -16.06 10.18
N SER A 188 5.58 -15.80 11.45
CA SER A 188 4.41 -15.04 11.83
C SER A 188 4.72 -13.98 12.87
N ILE A 189 3.95 -12.89 12.85
CA ILE A 189 3.92 -11.87 13.90
C ILE A 189 2.54 -11.88 14.57
N SER A 190 2.53 -11.90 15.90
CA SER A 190 1.31 -11.77 16.69
C SER A 190 1.11 -10.33 17.13
N ILE A 191 -0.13 -9.84 17.08
CA ILE A 191 -0.51 -8.47 17.41
C ILE A 191 -1.79 -8.54 18.25
N ASP A 192 -1.72 -8.10 19.50
CA ASP A 192 -2.85 -8.00 20.43
C ASP A 192 -3.27 -6.54 20.53
N THR A 193 -4.56 -6.29 20.30
CA THR A 193 -5.11 -4.95 20.13
C THR A 193 -6.42 -4.79 20.86
N ARG A 194 -6.70 -3.55 21.24
CA ARG A 194 -7.94 -3.15 21.88
C ARG A 194 -8.40 -1.80 21.32
N LEU A 195 -9.38 -1.83 20.44
CA LEU A 195 -10.03 -0.64 19.90
C LEU A 195 -11.03 -0.12 20.92
N ALA A 196 -10.99 1.18 21.20
CA ALA A 196 -11.91 1.85 22.11
C ALA A 196 -12.39 3.19 21.55
N ASN A 197 -13.60 3.58 21.92
CA ASN A 197 -14.05 4.96 21.83
C ASN A 197 -13.33 5.80 22.90
N ASN A 198 -12.94 7.04 22.60
CA ASN A 198 -12.20 7.90 23.55
C ASN A 198 -12.99 8.21 24.83
N ASN A 199 -14.32 8.13 24.79
CA ASN A 199 -15.20 8.27 25.95
C ASN A 199 -15.63 6.93 26.57
N TRP A 200 -15.08 5.80 26.09
CA TRP A 200 -15.44 4.42 26.50
C TRP A 200 -16.90 4.04 26.28
N SER A 201 -17.63 4.69 25.37
CA SER A 201 -18.96 4.22 24.99
C SER A 201 -18.88 2.84 24.34
N ALA A 202 -19.89 2.01 24.58
CA ALA A 202 -19.96 0.67 24.05
C ALA A 202 -20.11 0.63 22.51
N PHE A 203 -19.64 -0.46 21.92
CA PHE A 203 -19.89 -0.91 20.56
C PHE A 203 -20.96 -2.00 20.58
N ASP A 204 -21.80 -2.06 19.56
CA ASP A 204 -22.61 -3.22 19.21
C ASP A 204 -21.87 -4.04 18.14
N GLN A 205 -21.06 -4.99 18.58
CA GLN A 205 -20.25 -5.79 17.67
C GLN A 205 -21.09 -6.75 16.80
N THR A 206 -22.39 -6.91 17.06
CA THR A 206 -23.22 -7.83 16.26
C THR A 206 -23.49 -7.33 14.85
N ASN A 207 -23.36 -6.03 14.63
CA ASN A 207 -23.51 -5.38 13.34
C ASN A 207 -22.18 -5.22 12.58
N ASP A 208 -21.04 -5.63 13.17
CA ASP A 208 -19.73 -5.48 12.54
C ASP A 208 -19.48 -6.59 11.52
N TYR A 209 -19.10 -6.21 10.29
CA TYR A 209 -18.72 -7.17 9.23
C TYR A 209 -17.61 -8.12 9.68
N SER A 210 -16.58 -7.59 10.35
CA SER A 210 -15.43 -8.37 10.81
C SER A 210 -15.61 -9.03 12.17
N TYR A 211 -16.81 -8.97 12.79
CA TYR A 211 -17.01 -9.44 14.17
C TYR A 211 -16.57 -10.89 14.36
N LYS A 212 -16.96 -11.78 13.44
CA LYS A 212 -16.64 -13.21 13.55
C LYS A 212 -15.21 -13.53 13.14
N GLY A 213 -14.49 -12.58 12.56
CA GLY A 213 -13.15 -12.80 12.03
C GLY A 213 -13.14 -13.70 10.79
N GLY A 214 -12.09 -14.50 10.63
CA GLY A 214 -11.90 -15.35 9.46
C GLY A 214 -11.67 -14.52 8.19
N GLU A 215 -12.26 -14.93 7.08
CA GLU A 215 -12.08 -14.27 5.77
C GLU A 215 -12.59 -12.82 5.72
N THR A 216 -13.35 -12.37 6.72
CA THR A 216 -13.79 -10.97 6.83
C THR A 216 -12.70 -10.02 7.34
N ILE A 217 -11.53 -10.54 7.73
CA ILE A 217 -10.34 -9.73 8.01
C ILE A 217 -9.51 -9.64 6.73
N CYS A 218 -9.32 -8.44 6.22
CA CYS A 218 -8.53 -8.23 5.02
C CYS A 218 -7.07 -7.96 5.35
N VAL A 219 -6.16 -8.49 4.52
CA VAL A 219 -4.75 -8.12 4.52
C VAL A 219 -4.42 -7.47 3.20
N TYR A 220 -3.77 -6.33 3.25
CA TYR A 220 -3.22 -5.63 2.09
C TYR A 220 -1.70 -5.64 2.14
N TYR A 221 -1.08 -5.72 0.97
CA TYR A 221 0.34 -5.51 0.78
C TYR A 221 0.55 -4.52 -0.35
N ASP A 222 1.23 -3.40 -0.06
CA ASP A 222 1.40 -2.28 -1.01
C ASP A 222 0.05 -1.83 -1.59
N ASP A 223 -0.95 -1.68 -0.72
CA ASP A 223 -2.34 -1.30 -1.05
C ASP A 223 -3.14 -2.30 -1.93
N VAL A 224 -2.66 -3.54 -2.09
CA VAL A 224 -3.42 -4.61 -2.75
C VAL A 224 -3.94 -5.62 -1.77
N LEU A 225 -5.23 -5.95 -1.91
CA LEU A 225 -5.85 -7.04 -1.17
C LEU A 225 -5.15 -8.38 -1.47
N VAL A 226 -4.46 -8.91 -0.46
CA VAL A 226 -3.76 -10.19 -0.53
C VAL A 226 -4.46 -11.36 0.13
N SER A 227 -5.28 -11.09 1.15
CA SER A 227 -6.07 -12.08 1.88
C SER A 227 -7.38 -11.47 2.37
N GLY A 228 -8.42 -12.29 2.53
CA GLY A 228 -9.75 -11.89 2.99
C GLY A 228 -10.70 -11.40 1.88
N ILE A 229 -11.89 -11.00 2.29
CA ILE A 229 -13.02 -10.57 1.46
C ILE A 229 -13.51 -9.22 2.01
N GLU A 230 -13.55 -8.21 1.12
CA GLU A 230 -14.10 -6.89 1.45
C GLU A 230 -15.65 -6.94 1.52
N PRO A 231 -16.30 -6.08 2.33
CA PRO A 231 -17.77 -5.98 2.39
C PRO A 231 -18.40 -5.51 1.07
#